data_AF-A0A962IQH7-F1
#
_entry.id   AF-A0A962IQH7-F1
#
_cell.length_a   1.000
_cell.length_b   1.000
_cell.length_c   1.000
_cell.angle_alpha   90.00
_cell.angle_beta   90.00
_cell.angle_gamma   90.00
#
_symmetry.space_group_name_H-M   'P 1'
#
loop_
_entity.id
_entity.type
_entity.pdbx_description
1 polymer ?
#
loop_
_entity_poly.entity_id
_entity_poly.type
_entity_poly.pdbx_seq_one_letter_code
_entity_poly.pdbx_strand_id
1 'polypeptide(L)'
;MTAENVTETSLPAISWLRSSLPSIFFAVLVAVAALWGWQEREEYWLQAERGLGYALGITGLSLMLLLLLYPLRKHWRPMRNLLAIRYWFQMHMAFGVLGPLLIMFHANFGHGSVNSTVALYSMLLVAGSGLIGRYVYVQIHKGIYGEAIRYEDLLRAYEMSEEGRQHQRNTDMETVKQQLSTDALSMLQIVGVRWHLRRLASSQTDPLANRALARLRRMARLRQYERLFSWWHIFHLPVFLMMLITATVHVVVVHMY
;
A
#
# COMPACT_ATOMS: atom_id res chain seq x y z
N MET A 1 31.10 -11.84 38.41
CA MET A 1 30.15 -12.92 38.02
C MET A 1 28.78 -12.34 38.28
N THR A 2 27.95 -11.99 37.30
CA THR A 2 27.53 -12.74 36.11
C THR A 2 27.29 -11.79 34.93
N ALA A 3 28.05 -11.99 33.86
CA ALA A 3 27.87 -11.32 32.58
C ALA A 3 27.00 -12.22 31.68
N GLU A 4 25.67 -12.19 31.88
CA GLU A 4 24.71 -12.87 31.02
C GLU A 4 23.43 -12.04 30.96
N ASN A 5 23.36 -11.05 30.06
CA ASN A 5 22.05 -10.64 29.51
C ASN A 5 22.09 -9.75 28.24
N VAL A 6 23.14 -9.82 27.42
CA VAL A 6 23.28 -8.91 26.25
C VAL A 6 23.02 -9.62 24.90
N THR A 7 22.67 -10.90 24.88
CA THR A 7 22.51 -11.68 23.64
C THR A 7 21.07 -11.82 23.16
N GLU A 8 20.32 -10.70 23.05
CA GLU A 8 19.13 -10.65 22.20
C GLU A 8 19.12 -9.38 21.34
N THR A 9 20.24 -9.09 20.69
CA THR A 9 20.23 -8.30 19.46
C THR A 9 19.69 -9.17 18.32
N SER A 10 18.38 -9.41 18.31
CA SER A 10 17.71 -10.02 17.17
C SER A 10 17.96 -9.12 15.95
N LEU A 11 18.86 -9.53 15.05
CA LEU A 11 19.19 -8.77 13.85
C LEU A 11 17.88 -8.49 13.08
N PRO A 12 17.55 -7.23 12.77
CA PRO A 12 16.26 -6.85 12.17
C PRO A 12 15.98 -7.55 10.83
N ALA A 13 17.02 -8.05 10.16
CA ALA A 13 16.90 -8.85 8.94
C ALA A 13 16.15 -10.18 9.15
N ILE A 14 16.29 -10.83 10.31
CA ILE A 14 15.75 -12.17 10.57
C ILE A 14 14.23 -12.11 10.83
N SER A 15 13.76 -11.07 11.52
CA SER A 15 12.33 -10.88 11.83
C SER A 15 11.51 -10.48 10.60
N TRP A 16 12.08 -9.68 9.68
CA TRP A 16 11.45 -9.36 8.40
C TRP A 16 11.32 -10.58 7.49
N LEU A 17 12.35 -11.44 7.47
CA LEU A 17 12.32 -12.70 6.72
C LEU A 17 11.18 -13.59 7.24
N ARG A 18 11.14 -13.85 8.56
CA ARG A 18 10.13 -14.72 9.19
C ARG A 18 8.68 -14.26 8.94
N SER A 19 8.42 -12.95 8.95
CA SER A 19 7.08 -12.40 8.70
C SER A 19 6.66 -12.45 7.22
N SER A 20 7.62 -12.50 6.29
CA SER A 20 7.35 -12.57 4.86
C SER A 20 7.33 -14.01 4.32
N LEU A 21 7.96 -14.95 5.03
CA LEU A 21 8.08 -16.37 4.64
C LEU A 21 6.75 -17.01 4.20
N PRO A 22 5.62 -16.88 4.92
CA PRO A 22 4.38 -17.55 4.52
C PRO A 22 3.82 -17.03 3.18
N SER A 23 3.96 -15.72 2.93
CA SER A 23 3.48 -15.11 1.68
C SER A 23 4.37 -15.47 0.48
N ILE A 24 5.69 -15.57 0.70
CA ILE A 24 6.64 -16.00 -0.33
C ILE A 24 6.41 -17.48 -0.65
N PHE A 25 6.29 -18.33 0.37
CA PHE A 25 5.97 -19.74 0.20
C PHE A 25 4.67 -19.94 -0.59
N PHE A 26 3.60 -19.22 -0.21
CA PHE A 26 2.34 -19.25 -0.94
C PHE A 26 2.50 -18.84 -2.41
N ALA A 27 3.23 -17.75 -2.70
CA ALA A 27 3.46 -17.30 -4.06
C ALA A 27 4.27 -18.31 -4.89
N VAL A 28 5.30 -18.91 -4.30
CA VAL A 28 6.11 -19.97 -4.94
C VAL A 28 5.24 -21.21 -5.20
N LEU A 29 4.44 -21.64 -4.23
CA LEU A 29 3.52 -22.77 -4.37
C LEU A 29 2.54 -22.57 -5.54
N VAL A 30 1.91 -21.39 -5.60
CA VAL A 30 1.01 -21.02 -6.71
C VAL A 30 1.74 -21.01 -8.04
N ALA A 31 2.95 -20.43 -8.10
CA ALA A 31 3.74 -20.36 -9.33
C ALA A 31 4.15 -21.75 -9.81
N VAL A 32 4.60 -22.63 -8.91
CA VAL A 32 4.92 -24.03 -9.20
C VAL A 32 3.67 -24.76 -9.71
N ALA A 33 2.52 -24.60 -9.05
CA ALA A 33 1.27 -25.20 -9.51
C ALA A 33 0.88 -24.71 -10.91
N ALA A 34 0.99 -23.41 -11.18
CA ALA A 34 0.69 -22.85 -12.50
C ALA A 34 1.65 -23.37 -13.58
N LEU A 35 2.95 -23.46 -13.28
CA LEU A 35 3.95 -23.98 -14.21
C LEU A 35 3.77 -25.47 -14.47
N TRP A 36 3.46 -26.24 -13.43
CA TRP A 36 3.16 -27.66 -13.55
C TRP A 36 1.91 -27.88 -14.40
N GLY A 37 0.83 -27.14 -14.15
CA GLY A 37 -0.37 -27.17 -14.98
C GLY A 37 -0.13 -26.76 -16.43
N TRP A 38 0.75 -25.78 -16.67
CA TRP A 38 1.14 -25.37 -18.01
C TRP A 38 1.95 -26.46 -18.75
N GLN A 39 2.76 -27.22 -18.02
CA GLN A 39 3.58 -28.29 -18.59
C GLN A 39 2.71 -29.49 -18.97
N GLU A 40 1.77 -29.87 -18.11
CA GLU A 40 0.88 -31.03 -18.36
C GLU A 40 -0.36 -30.72 -19.19
N ARG A 41 -0.45 -29.50 -19.76
CA ARG A 41 -1.61 -29.06 -20.57
C ARG A 41 -1.90 -29.97 -21.78
N GLU A 42 -0.89 -30.69 -22.28
CA GLU A 42 -0.99 -31.54 -23.48
C GLU A 42 -1.52 -32.93 -23.18
N GLU A 43 -1.52 -33.35 -21.91
CA GLU A 43 -2.17 -34.60 -21.52
C GLU A 43 -3.64 -34.33 -21.14
N TYR A 44 -4.58 -34.95 -21.86
CA TYR A 44 -6.03 -34.73 -21.80
C TYR A 44 -6.74 -35.16 -20.47
N TRP A 45 -6.12 -35.02 -19.30
CA TRP A 45 -6.67 -35.50 -18.02
C TRP A 45 -7.82 -34.62 -17.48
N LEU A 46 -7.87 -33.34 -17.86
CA LEU A 46 -8.82 -32.36 -17.30
C LEU A 46 -9.82 -31.89 -18.38
N GLN A 47 -10.95 -32.59 -18.50
CA GLN A 47 -12.07 -32.13 -19.32
C GLN A 47 -12.88 -31.07 -18.55
N ALA A 48 -13.10 -29.90 -19.17
CA ALA A 48 -13.86 -28.80 -18.57
C ALA A 48 -15.33 -29.17 -18.29
N GLU A 49 -15.87 -30.10 -19.06
CA GLU A 49 -17.31 -30.41 -19.12
C GLU A 49 -17.74 -31.51 -18.13
N ARG A 50 -16.81 -32.37 -17.65
CA ARG A 50 -17.11 -33.48 -16.72
C ARG A 50 -15.95 -33.77 -15.77
N GLY A 51 -16.28 -34.22 -14.56
CA GLY A 51 -15.28 -34.64 -13.58
C GLY A 51 -14.56 -33.48 -12.88
N LEU A 52 -13.23 -33.56 -12.79
CA LEU A 52 -12.41 -32.62 -12.01
C LEU A 52 -12.40 -31.20 -12.61
N GLY A 53 -12.39 -31.06 -13.94
CA GLY A 53 -12.40 -29.74 -14.59
C GLY A 53 -13.65 -28.93 -14.23
N TYR A 54 -14.83 -29.56 -14.25
CA TYR A 54 -16.08 -28.92 -13.85
C TYR A 54 -16.07 -28.46 -12.38
N ALA A 55 -15.58 -29.32 -11.47
CA ALA A 55 -15.47 -28.99 -10.05
C ALA A 55 -14.49 -27.82 -9.80
N LEU A 56 -13.38 -27.76 -10.54
CA LEU A 56 -12.43 -26.65 -10.50
C LEU A 56 -13.06 -25.34 -11.00
N GLY A 57 -13.90 -25.40 -12.03
CA GLY A 57 -14.65 -24.25 -12.54
C GLY A 57 -15.62 -23.68 -11.50
N ILE A 58 -16.45 -24.52 -10.87
CA ILE A 58 -17.38 -24.09 -9.81
C ILE A 58 -16.61 -23.54 -8.61
N THR A 59 -15.57 -24.24 -8.18
CA THR A 59 -14.78 -23.82 -7.01
C THR A 59 -14.08 -22.50 -7.30
N GLY A 60 -13.46 -22.35 -8.47
CA GLY A 60 -12.83 -21.12 -8.93
C GLY A 60 -13.82 -19.96 -9.01
N LEU A 61 -14.99 -20.16 -9.63
CA LEU A 61 -16.06 -19.16 -9.70
C LEU A 61 -16.57 -18.78 -8.30
N SER A 62 -16.73 -19.75 -7.40
CA SER A 62 -17.15 -19.51 -6.01
C SER A 62 -16.12 -18.66 -5.26
N LEU A 63 -14.82 -18.95 -5.43
CA LEU A 63 -13.77 -18.11 -4.89
C LEU A 63 -13.81 -16.70 -5.48
N MET A 64 -14.00 -16.57 -6.80
CA MET A 64 -14.14 -15.28 -7.49
C MET A 64 -15.33 -14.47 -6.97
N LEU A 65 -16.46 -15.13 -6.69
CA LEU A 65 -17.63 -14.50 -6.10
C LEU A 65 -17.36 -14.08 -4.65
N LEU A 66 -16.60 -14.87 -3.89
CA LEU A 66 -16.20 -14.53 -2.52
C LEU A 66 -15.32 -13.26 -2.45
N LEU A 67 -14.62 -12.87 -3.52
CA LEU A 67 -13.89 -11.58 -3.53
C LEU A 67 -14.81 -10.39 -3.33
N LEU A 68 -16.08 -10.48 -3.78
CA LEU A 68 -17.07 -9.42 -3.63
C LEU A 68 -17.43 -9.16 -2.17
N LEU A 69 -17.18 -10.09 -1.25
CA LEU A 69 -17.41 -9.86 0.18
C LEU A 69 -16.56 -8.71 0.72
N TYR A 70 -15.36 -8.49 0.16
CA TYR A 70 -14.49 -7.39 0.57
C TYR A 70 -15.10 -5.99 0.30
N PRO A 71 -15.53 -5.64 -0.94
CA PRO A 71 -16.25 -4.40 -1.18
C PRO A 71 -17.66 -4.40 -0.57
N LEU A 72 -18.35 -5.55 -0.48
CA LEU A 72 -19.69 -5.66 0.10
C LEU A 72 -19.69 -5.31 1.59
N ARG A 73 -18.68 -5.78 2.34
CA ARG A 73 -18.42 -5.41 3.73
C ARG A 73 -18.43 -3.90 3.97
N LYS A 74 -17.90 -3.11 3.03
CA LYS A 74 -17.84 -1.65 3.16
C LYS A 74 -19.25 -1.02 3.15
N HIS A 75 -20.20 -1.68 2.53
CA HIS A 75 -21.58 -1.22 2.38
C HIS A 75 -22.54 -1.91 3.38
N TRP A 76 -22.19 -3.11 3.85
CA TRP A 76 -23.03 -3.93 4.72
C TRP A 76 -22.60 -3.82 6.19
N ARG A 77 -23.36 -3.02 6.96
CA ARG A 77 -23.14 -2.75 8.40
C ARG A 77 -22.94 -3.97 9.31
N PRO A 78 -23.69 -5.08 9.20
CA PRO A 78 -23.52 -6.23 10.11
C PRO A 78 -22.17 -6.93 9.94
N MET A 79 -21.54 -6.80 8.77
CA MET A 79 -20.28 -7.46 8.44
C MET A 79 -19.05 -6.72 8.96
N ARG A 80 -19.25 -5.56 9.61
CA ARG A 80 -18.17 -4.73 10.14
C ARG A 80 -17.42 -5.38 11.30
N ASN A 81 -18.09 -6.25 12.07
CA ASN A 81 -17.54 -6.87 13.28
C ASN A 81 -17.06 -8.32 13.08
N LEU A 82 -17.39 -8.96 11.96
CA LEU A 82 -17.15 -10.39 11.76
C LEU A 82 -15.65 -10.77 11.72
N LEU A 83 -14.79 -9.90 11.17
CA LEU A 83 -13.36 -10.18 10.99
C LEU A 83 -12.56 -8.87 10.89
N ALA A 84 -11.31 -8.87 11.37
CA ALA A 84 -10.42 -7.71 11.27
C ALA A 84 -10.08 -7.39 9.79
N ILE A 85 -9.88 -6.09 9.48
CA ILE A 85 -9.61 -5.60 8.11
C ILE A 85 -8.45 -6.37 7.45
N ARG A 86 -7.41 -6.68 8.22
CA ARG A 86 -6.24 -7.42 7.75
C ARG A 86 -6.57 -8.79 7.13
N TYR A 87 -7.49 -9.54 7.74
CA TYR A 87 -7.86 -10.88 7.26
C TYR A 87 -8.71 -10.81 6.00
N TRP A 88 -9.67 -9.88 5.96
CA TRP A 88 -10.45 -9.63 4.74
C TRP A 88 -9.58 -9.29 3.54
N PHE A 89 -8.59 -8.42 3.74
CA PHE A 89 -7.65 -8.06 2.69
C PHE A 89 -6.78 -9.27 2.28
N GLN A 90 -6.28 -10.05 3.25
CA GLN A 90 -5.52 -11.26 2.95
C GLN A 90 -6.33 -12.29 2.18
N MET A 91 -7.59 -12.55 2.57
CA MET A 91 -8.50 -13.45 1.87
C MET A 91 -8.80 -12.96 0.45
N HIS A 92 -9.06 -11.67 0.27
CA HIS A 92 -9.27 -11.09 -1.06
C HIS A 92 -8.05 -11.31 -1.96
N MET A 93 -6.83 -11.07 -1.46
CA MET A 93 -5.60 -11.32 -2.21
C MET A 93 -5.39 -12.81 -2.49
N ALA A 94 -5.65 -13.69 -1.52
CA ALA A 94 -5.48 -15.14 -1.68
C ALA A 94 -6.46 -15.70 -2.72
N PHE A 95 -7.75 -15.38 -2.59
CA PHE A 95 -8.78 -15.81 -3.54
C PHE A 95 -8.61 -15.15 -4.91
N GLY A 96 -8.12 -13.91 -4.98
CA GLY A 96 -7.80 -13.25 -6.25
C GLY A 96 -6.61 -13.84 -7.00
N VAL A 97 -5.88 -14.77 -6.39
CA VAL A 97 -4.81 -15.55 -7.04
C VAL A 97 -5.25 -17.00 -7.24
N LEU A 98 -5.87 -17.62 -6.23
CA LEU A 98 -6.36 -19.00 -6.29
C LEU A 98 -7.54 -19.17 -7.25
N GLY A 99 -8.50 -18.24 -7.26
CA GLY A 99 -9.65 -18.27 -8.17
C GLY A 99 -9.20 -18.34 -9.64
N PRO A 100 -8.35 -17.40 -10.11
CA PRO A 100 -7.79 -17.44 -11.45
C PRO A 100 -6.99 -18.70 -11.75
N LEU A 101 -6.19 -19.18 -10.79
CA LEU A 101 -5.43 -20.42 -10.96
C LEU A 101 -6.36 -21.61 -11.21
N LEU A 102 -7.41 -21.80 -10.39
CA LEU A 102 -8.38 -22.88 -10.56
C LEU A 102 -9.13 -22.76 -11.90
N ILE A 103 -9.46 -21.55 -12.32
CA ILE A 103 -10.13 -21.30 -13.61
C ILE A 103 -9.19 -21.61 -14.79
N MET A 104 -7.88 -21.32 -14.67
CA MET A 104 -6.90 -21.72 -15.69
C MET A 104 -6.82 -23.25 -15.81
N PHE A 105 -6.84 -23.98 -14.69
CA PHE A 105 -6.91 -25.44 -14.71
C PHE A 105 -8.24 -25.97 -15.27
N HIS A 106 -9.37 -25.34 -14.95
CA HIS A 106 -10.67 -25.68 -15.53
C HIS A 106 -10.65 -25.55 -17.07
N ALA A 107 -10.00 -24.50 -17.58
CA ALA A 107 -9.83 -24.26 -19.01
C ALA A 107 -8.68 -25.08 -19.64
N ASN A 108 -7.99 -25.92 -18.86
CA ASN A 108 -6.77 -26.62 -19.27
C ASN A 108 -5.73 -25.70 -19.96
N PHE A 109 -5.61 -24.45 -19.48
CA PHE A 109 -4.77 -23.39 -20.07
C PHE A 109 -5.07 -23.07 -21.56
N GLY A 110 -6.18 -23.58 -22.10
CA GLY A 110 -6.58 -23.42 -23.50
C GLY A 110 -7.64 -22.34 -23.72
N HIS A 111 -7.85 -22.01 -25.00
CA HIS A 111 -8.89 -21.10 -25.46
C HIS A 111 -10.02 -21.91 -26.07
N GLY A 112 -11.21 -21.85 -25.47
CA GLY A 112 -12.42 -22.42 -26.05
C GLY A 112 -13.07 -21.45 -27.04
N SER A 113 -14.28 -21.01 -26.72
CA SER A 113 -14.98 -19.96 -27.47
C SER A 113 -14.41 -18.56 -27.19
N VAL A 114 -14.68 -17.60 -28.09
CA VAL A 114 -14.30 -16.18 -27.94
C VAL A 114 -14.75 -15.62 -26.59
N ASN A 115 -15.97 -15.96 -26.15
CA ASN A 115 -16.50 -15.52 -24.86
C ASN A 115 -15.64 -16.00 -23.69
N SER A 116 -15.26 -17.29 -23.69
CA SER A 116 -14.41 -17.89 -22.65
C SER A 116 -13.02 -17.26 -22.62
N THR A 117 -12.47 -16.96 -23.79
CA THR A 117 -11.17 -16.29 -23.94
C THR A 117 -11.19 -14.88 -23.37
N VAL A 118 -12.24 -14.10 -23.65
CA VAL A 118 -12.40 -12.75 -23.08
C VAL A 118 -12.57 -12.80 -21.57
N ALA A 119 -13.36 -13.74 -21.04
CA ALA A 119 -13.52 -13.95 -19.60
C ALA A 119 -12.19 -14.32 -18.92
N LEU A 120 -11.42 -15.24 -19.52
CA LEU A 120 -10.10 -15.65 -19.03
C LEU A 120 -9.12 -14.47 -18.99
N TYR A 121 -8.94 -13.76 -20.09
CA TYR A 121 -7.96 -12.67 -20.15
C TYR A 121 -8.34 -11.48 -19.28
N SER A 122 -9.62 -11.13 -19.21
CA SER A 122 -10.08 -10.05 -18.33
C SER A 122 -9.88 -10.41 -16.86
N MET A 123 -10.12 -11.66 -16.47
CA MET A 123 -9.82 -12.17 -15.14
C MET A 123 -8.33 -12.07 -14.83
N LEU A 124 -7.46 -12.54 -15.73
CA LEU A 124 -6.01 -12.47 -15.56
C LEU A 124 -5.51 -11.02 -15.45
N LEU A 125 -6.09 -10.11 -16.24
CA LEU A 125 -5.79 -8.68 -16.20
C LEU A 125 -6.20 -8.07 -14.86
N VAL A 126 -7.38 -8.42 -14.32
CA VAL A 126 -7.84 -7.97 -12.99
C VAL A 126 -6.94 -8.52 -11.89
N ALA A 127 -6.64 -9.81 -11.90
CA ALA A 127 -5.76 -10.44 -10.91
C ALA A 127 -4.35 -9.84 -10.95
N GLY A 128 -3.78 -9.67 -12.15
CA GLY A 128 -2.47 -9.05 -12.36
C GLY A 128 -2.44 -7.59 -11.93
N SER A 129 -3.43 -6.78 -12.33
CA SER A 129 -3.52 -5.38 -11.90
C SER A 129 -3.74 -5.25 -10.39
N GLY A 130 -4.44 -6.19 -9.75
CA GLY A 130 -4.58 -6.26 -8.29
C GLY A 130 -3.26 -6.55 -7.58
N LEU A 131 -2.46 -7.47 -8.10
CA LEU A 131 -1.14 -7.79 -7.56
C LEU A 131 -0.16 -6.61 -7.69
N ILE A 132 -0.18 -5.92 -8.84
CA ILE A 132 0.55 -4.67 -9.05
C ILE A 132 0.09 -3.59 -8.05
N GLY A 133 -1.23 -3.45 -7.85
CA GLY A 133 -1.79 -2.54 -6.85
C GLY A 133 -1.25 -2.80 -5.44
N ARG A 134 -1.14 -4.08 -5.04
CA ARG A 134 -0.52 -4.46 -3.76
C ARG A 134 0.96 -4.13 -3.69
N TYR A 135 1.73 -4.39 -4.76
CA TYR A 135 3.16 -4.05 -4.81
C TYR A 135 3.36 -2.54 -4.59
N VAL A 136 2.59 -1.73 -5.31
CA VAL A 136 2.59 -0.27 -5.17
C VAL A 136 2.18 0.13 -3.74
N TYR A 137 1.12 -0.46 -3.17
CA TYR A 137 0.67 -0.18 -1.80
C TYR A 137 1.77 -0.43 -0.74
N VAL A 138 2.44 -1.59 -0.79
CA VAL A 138 3.50 -1.95 0.17
C VAL A 138 4.70 -1.01 0.06
N GLN A 139 5.10 -0.68 -1.18
CA GLN A 139 6.24 0.20 -1.42
C GLN A 139 5.98 1.61 -0.88
N ILE A 140 4.76 2.11 -1.06
CA ILE A 140 4.33 3.42 -0.56
C ILE A 140 4.35 3.46 0.97
N HIS A 141 3.79 2.44 1.63
CA HIS A 141 3.70 2.43 3.09
C HIS A 141 5.08 2.28 3.76
N LYS A 142 6.00 1.51 3.18
CA LYS A 142 7.38 1.38 3.71
C LYS A 142 8.20 2.66 3.55
N GLY A 143 8.03 3.39 2.45
CA GLY A 143 8.82 4.60 2.16
C GLY A 143 8.44 5.81 3.01
N ILE A 144 7.14 6.05 3.25
CA ILE A 144 6.67 7.27 3.92
C ILE A 144 6.98 7.27 5.41
N TYR A 145 6.75 6.15 6.10
CA TYR A 145 6.92 6.09 7.55
C TYR A 145 8.39 6.03 7.96
N GLY A 146 9.23 5.30 7.22
CA GLY A 146 10.67 5.23 7.50
C GLY A 146 11.37 6.58 7.34
N GLU A 147 11.00 7.37 6.32
CA GLU A 147 11.59 8.70 6.11
C GLU A 147 11.04 9.75 7.09
N ALA A 148 9.77 9.62 7.50
CA ALA A 148 9.17 10.48 8.52
C ALA A 148 9.80 10.28 9.91
N ILE A 149 10.03 9.02 10.31
CA ILE A 149 10.72 8.69 11.55
C ILE A 149 12.16 9.21 11.50
N ARG A 150 12.87 8.99 10.38
CA ARG A 150 14.23 9.50 10.18
C ARG A 150 14.32 11.03 10.28
N TYR A 151 13.33 11.77 9.79
CA TYR A 151 13.30 13.23 9.92
C TYR A 151 13.04 13.67 11.37
N GLU A 152 12.12 13.00 12.07
CA GLU A 152 11.85 13.29 13.48
C GLU A 152 13.07 12.99 14.36
N ASP A 153 13.77 11.89 14.10
CA ASP A 153 15.01 11.52 14.78
C ASP A 153 16.14 12.53 14.48
N LEU A 154 16.25 13.01 13.24
CA LEU A 154 17.21 14.06 12.87
C LEU A 154 16.86 15.41 13.53
N LEU A 155 15.57 15.75 13.63
CA LEU A 155 15.12 16.97 14.30
C LEU A 155 15.44 16.89 15.81
N ARG A 156 15.15 15.75 16.44
CA ARG A 156 15.50 15.50 17.85
C ARG A 156 17.00 15.53 18.06
N ALA A 157 17.79 14.93 17.17
CA ALA A 157 19.25 14.98 17.24
C ALA A 157 19.79 16.41 17.11
N TYR A 158 19.16 17.25 16.26
CA TYR A 158 19.48 18.66 16.14
C TYR A 158 19.08 19.46 17.39
N GLU A 159 17.91 19.23 17.96
CA GLU A 159 17.46 19.86 19.22
C GLU A 159 18.33 19.44 20.42
N MET A 160 18.83 18.20 20.41
CA MET A 160 19.76 17.68 21.42
C MET A 160 21.20 18.17 21.22
N SER A 161 21.58 18.60 20.02
CA SER A 161 22.87 19.23 19.74
C SER A 161 22.98 20.57 20.49
N GLU A 162 24.17 20.86 21.02
CA GLU A 162 24.48 22.13 21.70
C GLU A 162 24.16 23.36 20.83
N GLU A 163 24.23 23.23 19.50
CA GLU A 163 23.83 24.27 18.56
C GLU A 163 22.32 24.54 18.58
N GLY A 164 21.49 23.50 18.70
CA GLY A 164 20.03 23.62 18.83
C GLY A 164 19.62 24.26 20.16
N ARG A 165 20.27 23.85 21.27
CA ARG A 165 20.09 24.48 22.58
C ARG A 165 20.48 25.95 22.59
N GLN A 166 21.62 26.29 21.98
CA GLN A 166 22.09 27.68 21.92
C GLN A 166 21.16 28.55 21.06
N HIS A 167 20.66 28.01 19.94
CA HIS A 167 19.70 28.71 19.08
C HIS A 167 18.35 28.93 19.79
N GLN A 168 17.84 27.94 20.52
CA GLN A 168 16.60 28.06 21.28
C GLN A 168 16.75 29.02 22.47
N ARG A 169 17.88 28.97 23.19
CA ARG A 169 18.21 29.88 24.28
C ARG A 169 18.37 31.33 23.79
N ASN A 170 18.96 31.52 22.60
CA ASN A 170 19.03 32.84 21.97
C ASN A 170 17.67 33.33 21.50
N THR A 171 16.80 32.44 21.00
CA THR A 171 15.44 32.78 20.57
C THR A 171 14.58 33.17 21.77
N ASP A 172 14.59 32.40 22.85
CA ASP A 172 13.88 32.74 24.09
C ASP A 172 14.40 34.06 24.67
N MET A 173 15.72 34.28 24.67
CA MET A 173 16.32 35.52 25.13
C MET A 173 15.93 36.72 24.25
N GLU A 174 15.84 36.54 22.92
CA GLU A 174 15.32 37.57 22.01
C GLU A 174 13.83 37.81 22.20
N THR A 175 13.02 36.77 22.43
CA THR A 175 11.57 36.89 22.64
C THR A 175 11.26 37.59 23.95
N VAL A 176 12.00 37.27 25.01
CA VAL A 176 11.94 37.94 26.32
C VAL A 176 12.39 39.40 26.21
N LYS A 177 13.50 39.67 25.50
CA LYS A 177 13.93 41.05 25.20
C LYS A 177 12.90 41.80 24.38
N GLN A 178 12.23 41.12 23.45
CA GLN A 178 11.25 41.71 22.57
C GLN A 178 9.95 42.01 23.32
N GLN A 179 9.48 41.11 24.21
CA GLN A 179 8.36 41.37 25.12
C GLN A 179 8.67 42.52 26.09
N LEU A 180 9.84 42.50 26.75
CA LEU A 180 10.32 43.60 27.59
C LEU A 180 10.42 44.92 26.82
N SER A 181 10.83 44.86 25.54
CA SER A 181 10.87 46.04 24.68
C SER A 181 9.50 46.45 24.15
N THR A 182 8.52 45.55 24.02
CA THR A 182 7.15 45.88 23.55
C THR A 182 6.39 46.59 24.66
N ASP A 183 6.60 46.17 25.91
CA ASP A 183 6.12 46.87 27.11
C ASP A 183 6.82 48.23 27.30
N ALA A 184 8.09 48.36 26.89
CA ALA A 184 8.80 49.63 26.90
C ALA A 184 8.51 50.52 25.66
N LEU A 185 8.14 49.94 24.51
CA LEU A 185 7.85 50.64 23.25
C LEU A 185 6.42 51.18 23.17
N SER A 186 5.50 50.72 24.03
CA SER A 186 4.24 51.46 24.29
C SER A 186 4.47 52.79 25.01
N MET A 187 5.66 53.04 25.57
CA MET A 187 5.99 54.30 26.24
C MET A 187 6.69 55.34 25.34
N LEU A 188 7.45 54.95 24.31
CA LEU A 188 8.28 55.91 23.56
C LEU A 188 8.30 55.61 22.06
N GLN A 189 7.35 56.23 21.35
CA GLN A 189 7.45 56.49 19.93
C GLN A 189 8.72 57.32 19.62
N ILE A 190 9.23 57.22 18.39
CA ILE A 190 10.29 58.06 17.77
C ILE A 190 11.74 57.53 17.92
N VAL A 191 12.09 56.39 17.31
CA VAL A 191 13.39 56.17 16.59
C VAL A 191 13.25 55.02 15.57
N GLY A 192 12.24 55.06 14.70
CA GLY A 192 12.24 54.24 13.47
C GLY A 192 13.26 54.85 12.52
N VAL A 193 14.29 54.16 12.02
CA VAL A 193 14.27 53.46 10.73
C VAL A 193 15.52 52.56 10.58
N ARG A 194 16.45 52.60 11.55
CA ARG A 194 17.74 51.87 11.46
C ARG A 194 17.64 50.38 11.82
N TRP A 195 16.62 49.99 12.58
CA TRP A 195 16.43 48.61 13.04
C TRP A 195 15.83 47.70 11.96
N HIS A 196 15.00 48.27 11.08
CA HIS A 196 14.31 47.52 10.03
C HIS A 196 15.27 46.99 8.93
N LEU A 197 16.40 47.68 8.71
CA LEU A 197 17.37 47.33 7.66
C LEU A 197 18.40 46.26 8.07
N ARG A 198 18.60 46.00 9.38
CA ARG A 198 19.43 44.87 9.85
C ARG A 198 18.70 43.52 9.82
N ARG A 199 17.36 43.55 9.72
CA ARG A 199 16.51 42.35 9.66
C ARG A 199 16.54 41.66 8.29
N LEU A 200 17.08 42.32 7.27
CA LEU A 200 17.23 41.77 5.91
C LEU A 200 18.66 41.28 5.60
N ALA A 201 19.61 41.46 6.52
CA ALA A 201 21.03 41.17 6.31
C ALA A 201 21.54 39.87 6.98
N SER A 202 20.64 39.00 7.45
CA SER A 202 21.00 37.66 7.91
C SER A 202 20.33 36.60 7.05
N SER A 203 20.91 36.36 5.88
CA SER A 203 20.72 35.11 5.12
C SER A 203 21.43 33.97 5.87
N GLN A 204 20.90 33.61 7.04
CA GLN A 204 21.16 32.32 7.68
C GLN A 204 19.88 31.49 7.50
N THR A 205 20.07 30.30 6.91
CA THR A 205 19.04 29.35 6.53
C THR A 205 17.99 29.16 7.61
N ASP A 206 16.83 29.77 7.38
CA ASP A 206 15.75 29.90 8.34
C ASP A 206 15.21 28.50 8.74
N PRO A 207 15.22 28.10 10.03
CA PRO A 207 14.64 26.83 10.46
C PRO A 207 13.15 26.73 10.10
N LEU A 208 12.47 27.87 9.90
CA LEU A 208 11.13 27.96 9.32
C LEU A 208 11.08 27.52 7.85
N ALA A 209 12.07 27.86 7.03
CA ALA A 209 12.17 27.40 5.64
C ALA A 209 12.38 25.88 5.59
N ASN A 210 13.19 25.32 6.49
CA ASN A 210 13.37 23.87 6.60
C ASN A 210 12.09 23.14 7.08
N ARG A 211 11.34 23.72 8.03
CA ARG A 211 10.03 23.21 8.46
C ARG A 211 8.99 23.28 7.33
N ALA A 212 8.98 24.37 6.56
CA ALA A 212 8.09 24.55 5.41
C ALA A 212 8.43 23.56 4.29
N LEU A 213 9.72 23.39 3.96
CA LEU A 213 10.19 22.40 2.99
C LEU A 213 9.86 20.97 3.42
N ALA A 214 9.97 20.63 4.70
CA ALA A 214 9.57 19.32 5.22
C ALA A 214 8.06 19.08 5.12
N ARG A 215 7.23 20.08 5.46
CA ARG A 215 5.77 20.02 5.28
C ARG A 215 5.39 19.89 3.81
N LEU A 216 6.03 20.64 2.93
CA LEU A 216 5.80 20.59 1.48
C LEU A 216 6.23 19.24 0.88
N ARG A 217 7.35 18.66 1.31
CA ARG A 217 7.77 17.31 0.91
C ARG A 217 6.80 16.23 1.38
N ARG A 218 6.19 16.40 2.57
CA ARG A 218 5.15 15.48 3.09
C ARG A 218 3.87 15.58 2.27
N MET A 219 3.42 16.80 1.97
CA MET A 219 2.23 17.06 1.15
C MET A 219 2.40 16.63 -0.31
N ALA A 220 3.55 16.90 -0.92
CA ALA A 220 3.84 16.53 -2.31
C ALA A 220 3.82 15.01 -2.52
N ARG A 221 4.36 14.24 -1.55
CA ARG A 221 4.33 12.78 -1.59
C ARG A 221 2.90 12.24 -1.44
N LEU A 222 2.16 12.68 -0.43
CA LEU A 222 0.77 12.25 -0.22
C LEU A 222 -0.11 12.49 -1.45
N ARG A 223 0.09 13.62 -2.14
CA ARG A 223 -0.66 13.98 -3.36
C ARG A 223 -0.29 13.12 -4.58
N GLN A 224 0.96 12.67 -4.71
CA GLN A 224 1.36 11.72 -5.75
C GLN A 224 0.72 10.35 -5.53
N TYR A 225 0.62 9.89 -4.28
CA TYR A 225 0.06 8.58 -3.96
C TYR A 225 -1.46 8.54 -4.09
N GLU A 226 -2.17 9.61 -3.71
CA GLU A 226 -3.61 9.75 -3.99
C GLU A 226 -3.90 9.65 -5.49
N ARG A 227 -3.03 10.23 -6.33
CA ARG A 227 -3.14 10.11 -7.78
C ARG A 227 -2.98 8.66 -8.23
N LEU A 228 -1.88 7.98 -7.89
CA LEU A 228 -1.67 6.60 -8.30
C LEU A 228 -2.80 5.67 -7.86
N PHE A 229 -3.31 5.84 -6.64
CA PHE A 229 -4.39 5.02 -6.11
C PHE A 229 -5.72 5.30 -6.81
N SER A 230 -5.99 6.56 -7.15
CA SER A 230 -7.13 6.95 -7.96
C SER A 230 -7.06 6.33 -9.37
N TRP A 231 -5.91 6.46 -10.05
CA TRP A 231 -5.67 5.86 -11.37
C TRP A 231 -5.84 4.34 -11.36
N TRP A 232 -5.30 3.66 -10.33
CA TRP A 232 -5.44 2.22 -10.20
C TRP A 232 -6.91 1.81 -10.03
N HIS A 233 -7.68 2.48 -9.17
CA HIS A 233 -9.11 2.21 -9.03
C HIS A 233 -9.89 2.46 -10.32
N ILE A 234 -9.58 3.56 -11.03
CA ILE A 234 -10.21 3.92 -12.30
C ILE A 234 -9.98 2.82 -13.35
N PHE A 235 -8.83 2.16 -13.36
CA PHE A 235 -8.53 1.08 -14.30
C PHE A 235 -9.04 -0.28 -13.82
N HIS A 236 -8.84 -0.62 -12.55
CA HIS A 236 -9.16 -1.93 -12.01
C HIS A 236 -10.68 -2.20 -11.98
N LEU A 237 -11.47 -1.19 -11.62
CA LEU A 237 -12.93 -1.35 -11.47
C LEU A 237 -13.65 -1.65 -12.80
N PRO A 238 -13.41 -0.94 -13.92
CA PRO A 238 -14.03 -1.27 -15.20
C PRO A 238 -13.64 -2.64 -15.74
N VAL A 239 -12.36 -3.03 -15.63
CA VAL A 239 -11.93 -4.36 -16.10
C VAL A 239 -12.55 -5.45 -15.23
N PHE A 240 -12.69 -5.21 -13.93
CA PHE A 240 -13.43 -6.10 -13.03
C PHE A 240 -14.90 -6.26 -13.45
N LEU A 241 -15.59 -5.17 -13.77
CA LEU A 241 -16.98 -5.23 -14.24
C LEU A 241 -17.09 -5.97 -15.58
N MET A 242 -16.17 -5.73 -16.50
CA MET A 242 -16.12 -6.42 -17.79
C MET A 242 -15.92 -7.94 -17.59
N MET A 243 -15.01 -8.32 -16.70
CA MET A 243 -14.80 -9.71 -16.31
C MET A 243 -16.06 -10.33 -15.72
N LEU A 244 -16.77 -9.62 -14.82
CA LEU A 244 -18.00 -10.12 -14.21
C LEU A 244 -19.09 -10.39 -15.26
N ILE A 245 -19.27 -9.46 -16.20
CA ILE A 245 -20.25 -9.59 -17.29
C ILE A 245 -19.89 -10.78 -18.17
N THR A 246 -18.65 -10.85 -18.64
CA THR A 246 -18.19 -11.93 -19.56
C THR A 246 -18.20 -13.29 -18.89
N ALA A 247 -17.81 -13.40 -17.61
CA ALA A 247 -17.94 -14.62 -16.82
C ALA A 247 -19.40 -15.06 -16.65
N THR A 248 -20.32 -14.12 -16.39
CA THR A 248 -21.75 -14.44 -16.29
C THR A 248 -22.29 -14.97 -17.62
N VAL A 249 -21.98 -14.29 -18.73
CA VAL A 249 -22.39 -14.75 -20.07
C VAL A 249 -21.78 -16.12 -20.39
N HIS A 250 -20.52 -16.36 -20.03
CA HIS A 250 -19.88 -17.67 -20.19
C HIS A 250 -20.64 -18.79 -19.46
N VAL A 251 -20.98 -18.59 -18.19
CA VAL A 251 -21.75 -19.57 -17.41
C VAL A 251 -23.12 -19.82 -18.04
N VAL A 252 -23.84 -18.76 -18.42
CA VAL A 252 -25.18 -18.88 -19.02
C VAL A 252 -25.12 -19.63 -20.36
N VAL A 253 -24.20 -19.26 -21.25
CA VAL A 253 -24.06 -19.89 -22.57
C VAL A 253 -23.73 -21.37 -22.42
N VAL A 254 -22.79 -21.74 -21.56
CA VAL A 254 -22.40 -23.15 -21.35
C VAL A 254 -23.51 -23.98 -20.70
N HIS A 255 -24.44 -23.37 -19.95
CA HIS A 255 -25.57 -24.11 -19.35
C HIS A 255 -26.83 -24.15 -20.23
N MET A 256 -26.95 -23.24 -21.21
CA MET A 256 -28.08 -23.18 -22.13
C MET A 256 -27.92 -24.08 -23.36
N TYR A 257 -26.69 -24.41 -23.74
CA TYR A 257 -26.34 -25.25 -24.89
C TYR A 257 -25.68 -26.54 -24.44
#